data_AF-A0A177EH83-F1
#
_entry.id   AF-A0A177EH83-F1
#
_cell.length_a   1.000
_cell.length_b   1.000
_cell.length_c   1.000
_cell.angle_alpha   90.00
_cell.angle_beta   90.00
_cell.angle_gamma   90.00
#
_symmetry.space_group_name_H-M   'P 1'
#
loop_
_entity.id
_entity.type
_entity.pdbx_description
1 polymer ?
#
loop_
_entity_poly.entity_id
_entity_poly.type
_entity_poly.pdbx_seq_one_letter_code
_entity_poly.pdbx_strand_id
1 'polypeptide(L)'
;MLLIVFTGVLALFLTVLFYKKVIQGKNTVCLSAKRPKWVFIINMYGCVPKETIEKLGETHDIKLTVQETDQDTFQSNHAKFCKMIGESKTKVPYNEIIEFISKNKSVFPDIVILCSDTTVFKTNSPFLLYSAEVLHFRKNFSNDVLESALNHYSLCEVRNGK
;
A
#
# COMPACT_ATOMS: atom_id res chain seq x y z
N MET A 1 -5.29 13.23 56.91
CA MET A 1 -4.27 13.38 55.84
C MET A 1 -4.32 12.29 54.78
N LEU A 2 -4.49 11.01 55.12
CA LEU A 2 -4.54 9.90 54.14
C LEU A 2 -5.62 10.05 53.04
N LEU A 3 -6.80 10.55 53.40
CA LEU A 3 -7.92 10.70 52.47
C LEU A 3 -7.66 11.72 51.35
N ILE A 4 -6.94 12.81 51.66
CA ILE A 4 -6.62 13.89 50.71
C ILE A 4 -5.60 13.42 49.67
N VAL A 5 -4.61 12.63 50.12
CA VAL A 5 -3.60 12.02 49.24
C VAL A 5 -4.27 11.01 48.30
N PHE A 6 -5.20 10.21 48.82
CA PHE A 6 -5.91 9.21 48.02
C PHE A 6 -6.81 9.86 46.94
N THR A 7 -7.51 10.95 47.27
CA THR A 7 -8.32 11.69 46.29
C THR A 7 -7.47 12.36 45.21
N GLY A 8 -6.28 12.85 45.56
CA GLY A 8 -5.35 13.47 44.60
C GLY A 8 -4.81 12.46 43.59
N VAL A 9 -4.40 11.28 44.06
CA VAL A 9 -3.89 10.20 43.19
C VAL A 9 -4.99 9.65 42.29
N LEU A 10 -6.22 9.48 42.80
CA LEU A 10 -7.34 9.00 42.02
C LEU A 10 -7.75 9.99 40.92
N ALA A 11 -7.76 11.30 41.22
CA ALA A 11 -8.07 12.33 40.23
C ALA A 11 -7.04 12.37 39.10
N LEU A 12 -5.75 12.19 39.43
CA LEU A 12 -4.67 12.16 38.45
C LEU A 12 -4.72 10.90 37.57
N PHE A 13 -5.14 9.77 38.15
CA PHE A 13 -5.34 8.54 37.40
C PHE A 13 -6.54 8.65 36.44
N LEU A 14 -7.63 9.24 36.89
CA LEU A 14 -8.82 9.47 36.07
C LEU A 14 -8.54 10.44 34.93
N THR A 15 -7.80 11.53 35.14
CA THR A 15 -7.44 12.46 34.05
C THR A 15 -6.56 11.79 33.01
N VAL A 16 -5.59 10.95 33.40
CA VAL A 16 -4.79 10.16 32.45
C VAL A 16 -5.65 9.18 31.64
N LEU A 17 -6.61 8.51 32.28
CA LEU A 17 -7.53 7.60 31.60
C LEU A 17 -8.46 8.34 30.63
N PHE A 18 -9.02 9.48 31.03
CA PHE A 18 -9.86 10.31 30.16
C PHE A 18 -9.06 10.90 28.99
N TYR A 19 -7.81 11.32 29.23
CA TYR A 19 -6.94 11.84 28.16
C TYR A 19 -6.60 10.75 27.14
N LYS A 20 -6.28 9.52 27.59
CA LYS A 20 -6.09 8.36 26.69
C LYS A 20 -7.36 8.03 25.90
N LYS A 21 -8.53 8.05 26.54
CA LYS A 21 -9.81 7.71 25.89
C LYS A 21 -10.27 8.78 24.89
N VAL A 22 -10.01 10.06 25.16
CA VAL A 22 -10.29 11.16 24.22
C VAL A 22 -9.36 11.15 23.01
N ILE A 23 -8.10 10.73 23.17
CA ILE A 23 -7.19 10.51 22.03
C ILE A 23 -7.63 9.30 21.18
N GLN A 24 -8.14 8.23 21.81
CA GLN A 24 -8.66 7.08 21.07
C GLN A 24 -10.00 7.35 20.35
N GLY A 25 -10.78 8.34 20.78
CA GLY A 25 -12.14 8.60 20.28
C GLY A 25 -12.27 9.48 19.05
N LYS A 26 -11.17 9.95 18.42
CA LYS A 26 -11.26 10.92 17.31
C LYS A 26 -11.20 10.34 15.88
N ASN A 27 -10.99 9.03 15.68
CA ASN A 27 -10.87 8.45 14.34
C ASN A 27 -11.76 7.21 14.13
N THR A 28 -13.04 7.28 14.51
CA THR A 28 -14.03 6.30 14.06
C THR A 28 -15.09 6.97 13.20
N VAL A 29 -14.65 7.53 12.07
CA VAL A 29 -15.54 7.56 10.90
C VAL A 29 -15.60 6.11 10.42
N CYS A 30 -16.78 5.50 10.51
CA CYS A 30 -17.05 4.17 9.99
C CYS A 30 -17.05 4.24 8.45
N LEU A 31 -15.87 4.45 7.87
CA LEU A 31 -15.63 4.25 6.45
C LEU A 31 -15.47 2.74 6.26
N SER A 32 -16.21 2.17 5.31
CA SER A 32 -15.95 0.82 4.79
C SER A 32 -14.44 0.64 4.64
N ALA A 33 -13.84 -0.21 5.48
CA ALA A 33 -12.40 -0.41 5.50
C ALA A 33 -11.95 -0.89 4.12
N LYS A 34 -11.41 0.03 3.31
CA LYS A 34 -10.97 -0.27 1.95
C LYS A 34 -9.85 -1.31 2.06
N ARG A 35 -10.08 -2.50 1.51
CA ARG A 35 -9.08 -3.57 1.53
C ARG A 35 -8.41 -3.67 0.16
N PRO A 36 -7.08 -3.57 0.10
CA PRO A 36 -6.37 -3.83 -1.14
C PRO A 36 -6.48 -5.32 -1.48
N LYS A 37 -6.59 -5.66 -2.75
CA LYS A 37 -6.53 -7.05 -3.23
C LYS A 37 -5.13 -7.42 -3.68
N TRP A 38 -4.37 -6.43 -4.16
CA TRP A 38 -3.00 -6.65 -4.63
C TRP A 38 -2.03 -5.58 -4.12
N VAL A 39 -0.98 -6.04 -3.45
CA VAL A 39 0.17 -5.25 -3.03
C VAL A 39 1.41 -5.67 -3.82
N PHE A 40 2.08 -4.69 -4.42
CA PHE A 40 3.31 -4.89 -5.19
C PHE A 40 4.49 -4.23 -4.49
N ILE A 41 5.56 -4.97 -4.25
CA ILE A 41 6.74 -4.47 -3.53
C ILE A 41 7.89 -4.26 -4.51
N ILE A 42 8.51 -3.09 -4.46
CA ILE A 42 9.66 -2.72 -5.30
C ILE A 42 10.84 -2.22 -4.45
N ASN A 43 12.04 -2.34 -5.01
CA ASN A 43 13.32 -1.86 -4.47
C ASN A 43 13.82 -2.49 -3.16
N MET A 44 13.28 -3.63 -2.71
CA MET A 44 13.70 -4.26 -1.45
C MET A 44 15.23 -4.39 -1.31
N TYR A 45 15.82 -3.85 -0.24
CA TYR A 45 17.28 -3.93 -0.03
C TYR A 45 17.76 -5.35 0.32
N GLY A 46 16.88 -6.16 0.90
CA GLY A 46 17.18 -7.52 1.32
C GLY A 46 16.23 -8.52 0.65
N CYS A 47 16.76 -9.69 0.31
CA CYS A 47 15.94 -10.81 -0.12
C CYS A 47 15.07 -11.27 1.05
N VAL A 48 13.75 -11.16 0.91
CA VAL A 48 12.81 -11.81 1.82
C VAL A 48 12.45 -13.15 1.17
N PRO A 49 12.55 -14.28 1.91
CA PRO A 49 12.22 -15.58 1.37
C PRO A 49 10.81 -15.60 0.78
N LYS A 50 10.63 -16.28 -0.35
CA LYS A 50 9.35 -16.33 -1.07
C LYS A 50 8.24 -16.87 -0.18
N GLU A 51 8.57 -17.86 0.66
CA GLU A 51 7.65 -18.47 1.63
C GLU A 51 7.14 -17.45 2.66
N THR A 52 7.98 -16.48 3.02
CA THR A 52 7.59 -15.39 3.93
C THR A 52 6.62 -14.44 3.24
N ILE A 53 6.86 -14.10 1.97
CA ILE A 53 5.96 -13.27 1.17
C ILE A 53 4.60 -13.95 0.97
N GLU A 54 4.61 -15.23 0.60
CA GLU A 54 3.38 -16.03 0.41
C GLU A 54 2.58 -16.11 1.71
N LYS A 55 3.23 -16.47 2.83
CA LYS A 55 2.60 -16.53 4.14
C LYS A 55 2.00 -15.19 4.57
N LEU A 56 2.69 -14.08 4.33
CA LEU A 56 2.18 -12.74 4.63
C LEU A 56 0.97 -12.37 3.75
N GLY A 57 0.99 -12.75 2.48
CA GLY A 57 -0.15 -12.59 1.57
C GLY A 57 -1.38 -13.37 2.03
N GLU A 58 -1.20 -14.66 2.35
CA GLU A 58 -2.26 -15.52 2.88
C GLU A 58 -2.83 -14.99 4.20
N THR A 59 -1.96 -14.56 5.12
CA THR A 59 -2.37 -14.03 6.44
C THR A 59 -3.30 -12.82 6.32
N HIS A 60 -3.11 -12.00 5.29
CA HIS A 60 -3.88 -10.78 5.07
C HIS A 60 -4.96 -10.90 3.99
N ASP A 61 -5.13 -12.09 3.40
CA ASP A 61 -6.03 -12.34 2.26
C ASP A 61 -5.77 -11.36 1.09
N ILE A 62 -4.49 -11.18 0.75
CA ILE A 62 -4.03 -10.30 -0.33
C ILE A 62 -3.09 -11.05 -1.27
N LYS A 63 -3.15 -10.71 -2.56
CA LYS A 63 -2.07 -11.04 -3.49
C LYS A 63 -0.87 -10.16 -3.13
N LEU A 64 0.23 -10.76 -2.68
CA LEU A 64 1.48 -10.06 -2.38
C LEU A 64 2.55 -10.52 -3.38
N THR A 65 3.12 -9.58 -4.12
CA THR A 65 4.15 -9.88 -5.13
C THR A 65 5.34 -8.94 -4.99
N VAL A 66 6.54 -9.46 -5.22
CA VAL A 66 7.79 -8.70 -5.21
C VAL A 66 8.28 -8.58 -6.64
N GLN A 67 8.81 -7.41 -7.01
CA GLN A 67 9.58 -7.29 -8.24
C GLN A 67 10.94 -7.95 -8.04
N GLU A 68 11.10 -9.14 -8.62
CA GLU A 68 12.41 -9.73 -8.84
C GLU A 68 13.18 -8.84 -9.81
N THR A 69 14.47 -8.61 -9.57
CA THR A 69 15.33 -7.66 -10.29
C THR A 69 15.53 -7.98 -11.78
N ASP A 70 14.81 -8.94 -12.35
CA ASP A 70 14.98 -9.37 -13.73
C ASP A 70 14.25 -8.47 -14.73
N GLN A 71 15.05 -7.93 -15.64
CA GLN A 71 14.69 -7.01 -16.73
C GLN A 71 13.72 -7.65 -17.75
N ASP A 72 13.66 -8.99 -17.80
CA ASP A 72 12.93 -9.76 -18.79
C ASP A 72 11.40 -9.70 -18.65
N THR A 73 10.89 -9.41 -17.45
CA THR A 73 9.45 -9.29 -17.22
C THR A 73 8.86 -8.02 -17.85
N PHE A 74 9.64 -6.94 -18.02
CA PHE A 74 9.20 -5.70 -18.68
C PHE A 74 8.83 -5.95 -20.13
N GLN A 75 9.77 -6.51 -20.90
CA GLN A 75 9.59 -6.65 -22.34
C GLN A 75 8.41 -7.56 -22.65
N SER A 76 8.21 -8.61 -21.84
CA SER A 76 7.04 -9.50 -21.95
C SER A 76 5.72 -8.78 -21.64
N ASN A 77 5.65 -8.00 -20.56
CA ASN A 77 4.41 -7.31 -20.16
C ASN A 77 4.10 -6.11 -21.06
N HIS A 78 5.13 -5.36 -21.49
CA HIS A 78 5.01 -4.27 -22.44
C HIS A 78 4.60 -4.79 -23.84
N ALA A 79 5.20 -5.88 -24.32
CA ALA A 79 4.80 -6.49 -25.58
C ALA A 79 3.36 -7.04 -25.52
N LYS A 80 2.95 -7.64 -24.40
CA LYS A 80 1.54 -8.05 -24.18
C LYS A 80 0.61 -6.85 -24.18
N PHE A 81 0.99 -5.76 -23.51
CA PHE A 81 0.23 -4.50 -23.52
C PHE A 81 0.08 -3.96 -24.94
N CYS A 82 1.18 -3.74 -25.67
CA CYS A 82 1.17 -3.26 -27.05
C CYS A 82 0.33 -4.15 -27.98
N LYS A 83 0.39 -5.47 -27.77
CA LYS A 83 -0.43 -6.45 -28.52
C LYS A 83 -1.91 -6.38 -28.16
N MET A 84 -2.25 -6.20 -26.88
CA MET A 84 -3.64 -6.12 -26.40
C MET A 84 -4.34 -4.83 -26.85
N ILE A 85 -3.63 -3.72 -26.93
CA ILE A 85 -4.17 -2.44 -27.40
C ILE A 85 -4.16 -2.31 -28.94
N GLY A 86 -3.63 -3.32 -29.65
CA GLY A 86 -3.63 -3.34 -31.11
C GLY A 86 -2.77 -2.25 -31.76
N GLU A 87 -1.75 -1.74 -31.07
CA GLU A 87 -1.00 -0.59 -31.58
C GLU A 87 0.25 -0.99 -32.38
N SER A 88 0.14 -0.75 -33.69
CA SER A 88 1.20 -0.19 -34.54
C SER A 88 1.22 1.35 -34.50
N LYS A 89 0.51 1.99 -33.54
CA LYS A 89 0.39 3.45 -33.46
C LYS A 89 1.33 4.01 -32.39
N THR A 90 1.86 5.19 -32.68
CA THR A 90 2.90 5.86 -31.89
C THR A 90 2.36 6.67 -30.70
N LYS A 91 1.03 6.77 -30.51
CA LYS A 91 0.37 7.45 -29.37
C LYS A 91 -1.05 6.90 -29.11
N VAL A 92 -1.24 6.23 -27.98
CA VAL A 92 -2.56 5.87 -27.42
C VAL A 92 -3.25 7.12 -26.84
N PRO A 93 -4.52 7.41 -27.16
CA PRO A 93 -5.30 8.45 -26.48
C PRO A 93 -5.49 8.17 -24.98
N TYR A 94 -5.41 9.20 -24.14
CA TYR A 94 -5.55 9.06 -22.68
C TYR A 94 -6.85 8.38 -22.25
N ASN A 95 -7.97 8.67 -22.92
CA ASN A 95 -9.26 8.07 -22.59
C ASN A 95 -9.28 6.55 -22.80
N GLU A 96 -8.56 6.06 -23.81
CA GLU A 96 -8.45 4.61 -24.07
C GLU A 96 -7.59 3.93 -23.00
N ILE A 97 -6.55 4.61 -22.50
CA ILE A 97 -5.76 4.14 -21.36
C ILE A 97 -6.64 4.04 -20.11
N ILE A 98 -7.43 5.09 -19.80
CA ILE A 98 -8.36 5.07 -18.66
C ILE A 98 -9.40 3.95 -18.79
N GLU A 99 -9.99 3.79 -19.97
CA GLU A 99 -10.98 2.75 -20.23
C GLU A 99 -10.37 1.35 -20.05
N PHE A 100 -9.17 1.13 -20.57
CA PHE A 100 -8.43 -0.12 -20.37
C PHE A 100 -8.21 -0.39 -18.88
N ILE A 101 -7.75 0.58 -18.11
CA ILE A 101 -7.45 0.41 -16.69
C ILE A 101 -8.72 0.12 -15.89
N SER A 102 -9.82 0.81 -16.21
CA SER A 102 -11.12 0.55 -15.60
C SER A 102 -11.61 -0.87 -15.86
N LYS A 103 -11.48 -1.34 -17.11
CA LYS A 103 -11.86 -2.71 -17.52
C LYS A 103 -10.93 -3.80 -16.97
N ASN A 104 -9.66 -3.47 -16.72
CA ASN A 104 -8.60 -4.40 -16.35
C ASN A 104 -8.03 -4.11 -14.95
N LYS A 105 -8.86 -3.61 -14.01
CA LYS A 105 -8.40 -3.21 -12.67
C LYS A 105 -7.64 -4.31 -11.92
N SER A 106 -8.01 -5.58 -12.11
CA SER A 106 -7.32 -6.73 -11.50
C SER A 106 -5.87 -6.92 -11.95
N VAL A 107 -5.47 -6.24 -13.04
CA VAL A 107 -4.13 -6.27 -13.62
C VAL A 107 -3.25 -5.15 -13.08
N PHE A 108 -3.77 -4.32 -12.17
CA PHE A 108 -3.01 -3.27 -11.48
C PHE A 108 -2.98 -3.51 -9.97
N PRO A 109 -1.83 -3.24 -9.31
CA PRO A 109 -1.77 -3.25 -7.86
C PRO A 109 -2.59 -2.10 -7.26
N ASP A 110 -3.22 -2.38 -6.13
CA ASP A 110 -3.90 -1.36 -5.33
C ASP A 110 -2.89 -0.52 -4.53
N ILE A 111 -1.81 -1.16 -4.07
CA ILE A 111 -0.72 -0.54 -3.30
C ILE A 111 0.62 -0.93 -3.92
N VAL A 112 1.51 0.05 -4.03
CA VAL A 112 2.92 -0.17 -4.31
C VAL A 112 3.74 0.23 -3.09
N ILE A 113 4.48 -0.72 -2.52
CA ILE A 113 5.41 -0.48 -1.43
C ILE A 113 6.81 -0.31 -2.00
N LEU A 114 7.35 0.90 -1.87
CA LEU A 114 8.71 1.24 -2.23
C LEU A 114 9.59 1.15 -0.98
N CYS A 115 10.49 0.17 -0.92
CA CYS A 115 11.47 0.04 0.16
C CYS A 115 12.81 0.60 -0.32
N SER A 116 13.15 1.87 -0.05
CA SER A 116 14.42 2.46 -0.52
C SER A 116 14.80 3.72 0.25
N ASP A 117 16.07 4.15 0.23
CA ASP A 117 16.49 5.37 0.93
C ASP A 117 16.08 6.60 0.13
N THR A 118 16.08 6.43 -1.20
CA THR A 118 15.75 7.45 -2.18
C THR A 118 14.41 7.14 -2.84
N THR A 119 13.68 8.19 -3.22
CA THR A 119 12.41 8.05 -3.95
C THR A 119 12.71 7.77 -5.43
N VAL A 120 13.26 6.60 -5.71
CA VAL A 120 13.57 6.13 -7.06
C VAL A 120 12.75 4.90 -7.34
N PHE A 121 12.01 4.88 -8.45
CA PHE A 121 11.25 3.71 -8.87
C PHE A 121 12.13 2.82 -9.73
N LYS A 122 12.76 1.79 -9.14
CA LYS A 122 13.48 0.78 -9.92
C LYS A 122 12.48 -0.27 -10.39
N THR A 123 11.59 0.13 -11.30
CA THR A 123 10.57 -0.76 -11.84
C THR A 123 10.73 -1.05 -13.31
N ASN A 124 10.64 -2.34 -13.62
CA ASN A 124 10.54 -2.88 -14.96
C ASN A 124 9.10 -2.83 -15.47
N SER A 125 8.16 -2.20 -14.78
CA SER A 125 6.76 -2.11 -15.23
C SER A 125 6.12 -0.83 -14.69
N PRO A 126 6.59 0.36 -15.12
CA PRO A 126 6.11 1.65 -14.60
C PRO A 126 4.60 1.83 -14.80
N PHE A 127 4.02 1.17 -15.80
CA PHE A 127 2.59 1.17 -16.05
C PHE A 127 1.75 0.59 -14.90
N LEU A 128 2.31 -0.35 -14.11
CA LEU A 128 1.63 -0.89 -12.93
C LEU A 128 1.43 0.17 -11.83
N LEU A 129 2.23 1.23 -11.84
CA LEU A 129 2.14 2.30 -10.85
C LEU A 129 0.94 3.24 -11.10
N TYR A 130 0.31 3.16 -12.27
CA TYR A 130 -0.63 4.18 -12.74
C TYR A 130 -1.77 4.48 -11.78
N SER A 131 -2.38 3.44 -11.20
CA SER A 131 -3.57 3.56 -10.33
C SER A 131 -3.29 3.19 -8.87
N ALA A 132 -2.05 2.85 -8.55
CA ALA A 132 -1.67 2.33 -7.26
C ALA A 132 -1.43 3.46 -6.26
N GLU A 133 -1.79 3.22 -5.01
CA GLU A 133 -1.32 4.05 -3.90
C GLU A 133 0.16 3.73 -3.63
N VAL A 134 1.04 4.72 -3.77
CA VAL A 134 2.49 4.52 -3.64
C VAL A 134 2.95 4.92 -2.25
N LEU A 135 3.49 3.97 -1.50
CA LEU A 135 3.98 4.19 -0.14
C LEU A 135 5.48 3.92 -0.05
N HIS A 136 6.22 4.94 0.38
CA HIS A 136 7.68 4.90 0.48
C HIS A 136 8.13 4.66 1.93
N PHE A 137 8.89 3.59 2.14
CA PHE A 137 9.51 3.23 3.40
C PHE A 137 11.03 3.17 3.26
N ARG A 138 11.75 3.93 4.09
CA ARG A 138 13.22 3.93 4.15
C ARG A 138 13.75 2.83 5.07
N LYS A 139 13.29 1.60 4.84
CA LYS A 139 13.70 0.39 5.58
C LYS A 139 13.38 -0.87 4.78
N ASN A 140 13.95 -2.00 5.21
CA ASN A 140 13.63 -3.32 4.66
C ASN A 140 12.14 -3.64 4.77
N PHE A 141 11.65 -4.40 3.79
CA PHE A 141 10.30 -4.94 3.85
C PHE A 141 10.16 -5.88 5.05
N SER A 142 9.06 -5.76 5.78
CA SER A 142 8.72 -6.56 6.94
C SER A 142 7.20 -6.57 7.14
N ASN A 143 6.70 -7.40 8.07
CA ASN A 143 5.28 -7.39 8.44
C ASN A 143 4.82 -5.99 8.86
N ASP A 144 5.60 -5.29 9.68
CA ASP A 144 5.27 -3.92 10.11
C ASP A 144 5.13 -2.94 8.94
N VAL A 145 5.94 -3.08 7.89
CA VAL A 145 5.81 -2.27 6.67
C VAL A 145 4.50 -2.58 5.98
N LEU A 146 4.18 -3.87 5.84
CA LEU A 146 2.94 -4.31 5.21
C LEU A 146 1.72 -3.79 5.99
N GLU A 147 1.65 -4.01 7.29
CA GLU A 147 0.56 -3.54 8.14
C GLU A 147 0.39 -2.02 8.09
N SER A 148 1.51 -1.28 8.13
CA SER A 148 1.50 0.18 7.99
C SER A 148 0.88 0.61 6.65
N ALA A 149 1.24 -0.10 5.57
CA ALA A 149 0.73 0.19 4.23
C ALA A 149 -0.77 -0.14 4.08
N LEU A 150 -1.19 -1.31 4.58
CA LEU A 150 -2.60 -1.72 4.59
C LEU A 150 -3.46 -0.74 5.39
N ASN A 151 -2.98 -0.35 6.58
CA ASN A 151 -3.68 0.62 7.42
C ASN A 151 -3.79 1.98 6.73
N HIS A 152 -2.69 2.48 6.13
CA HIS A 152 -2.72 3.73 5.37
C HIS A 152 -3.76 3.68 4.24
N TYR A 153 -3.74 2.63 3.43
CA TYR A 153 -4.68 2.49 2.31
C TYR A 153 -6.14 2.42 2.74
N SER A 154 -6.42 1.80 3.89
CA SER A 154 -7.78 1.72 4.44
C SER A 154 -8.38 3.08 4.81
N LEU A 155 -7.51 4.06 5.11
CA LEU A 155 -7.87 5.42 5.50
C LEU A 155 -7.73 6.43 4.35
N CYS A 156 -7.02 6.06 3.27
CA CYS A 156 -6.70 6.95 2.16
C CYS A 156 -7.86 7.09 1.17
N GLU A 157 -8.11 8.32 0.76
CA GLU A 157 -9.02 8.65 -0.33
C GLU A 157 -8.26 8.71 -1.66
N VAL A 158 -8.40 7.68 -2.49
CA VAL A 158 -7.72 7.62 -3.80
C VAL A 158 -8.55 8.38 -4.82
N ARG A 159 -8.11 9.61 -5.14
CA ARG A 159 -8.79 10.50 -6.08
C ARG A 159 -8.29 10.42 -7.52
N ASN A 160 -7.08 9.94 -7.76
CA ASN A 160 -6.46 9.84 -9.10
C ASN A 160 -6.67 11.09 -9.98
N GLY A 161 -6.58 12.28 -9.37
CA GLY A 161 -6.74 13.58 -10.05
C GLY A 161 -8.19 14.07 -10.26
N LYS A 162 -9.18 13.44 -9.60
CA LYS A 162 -10.59 13.87 -9.61
C LYS A 162 -11.00 14.62 -8.35
#